data_AF-A0A6P3Z5G3-F1
#
_entry.id   AF-A0A6P3Z5G3-F1
#
_cell.length_a   1.000
_cell.length_b   1.000
_cell.length_c   1.000
_cell.angle_alpha   90.00
_cell.angle_beta   90.00
_cell.angle_gamma   90.00
#
_symmetry.space_group_name_H-M   'P 1'
#
loop_
_entity.id
_entity.type
_entity.pdbx_description
1 polymer ?
#
loop_
_entity_poly.entity_id
_entity_poly.type
_entity_poly.pdbx_seq_one_letter_code
_entity_poly.pdbx_strand_id
1 'polypeptide(L)'
;MALVLGEEMQKHGIDIHYGCQIEAVHEKDGVLLLDCDSGSRPGPYDVLIFAVGRDSNTASLDVGRIGLRTGEHGHVEIDDYQNTNVPGVYAVGDVTPRMQLTPVAVAAGRKLADRLFGGKPDARLDYENIPSVVFSHPPLGTVGMSEQQARERYGAAVHLYKQSFIPMQLALAHRPMTTLFKLICVGDDSRIVGMQMLGPGVDEILQGFAVAIKMGATKADLDATLAIHPTVSEEMVLMGDRVPG
;
A
#
# COMPACT_ATOMS: atom_id res chain seq x y z
N MET A 1 1.53 -6.88 -10.03
CA MET A 1 1.22 -5.45 -9.85
C MET A 1 2.50 -4.65 -9.69
N ALA A 2 3.29 -4.85 -8.62
CA ALA A 2 4.59 -4.17 -8.46
C ALA A 2 5.55 -4.40 -9.65
N LEU A 3 5.69 -5.64 -10.13
CA LEU A 3 6.52 -5.94 -11.32
C LEU A 3 6.03 -5.21 -12.58
N VAL A 4 4.71 -5.12 -12.77
CA VAL A 4 4.11 -4.43 -13.92
C VAL A 4 4.41 -2.92 -13.85
N LEU A 5 4.33 -2.32 -12.66
CA LEU A 5 4.76 -0.93 -12.47
C LEU A 5 6.25 -0.76 -12.81
N GLY A 6 7.10 -1.70 -12.40
CA GLY A 6 8.52 -1.68 -12.74
C GLY A 6 8.78 -1.76 -14.25
N GLU A 7 8.04 -2.62 -14.97
CA GLU A 7 8.10 -2.69 -16.43
C GLU A 7 7.66 -1.37 -17.08
N GLU A 8 6.63 -0.71 -16.57
CA GLU A 8 6.22 0.63 -17.05
C GLU A 8 7.31 1.68 -16.76
N MET A 9 7.90 1.69 -15.56
CA MET A 9 9.02 2.59 -15.24
C MET A 9 10.22 2.39 -16.17
N GLN A 10 10.55 1.14 -16.52
CA GLN A 10 11.61 0.82 -17.48
C GLN A 10 11.31 1.32 -18.90
N LYS A 11 10.05 1.23 -19.36
CA LYS A 11 9.62 1.84 -20.65
C LYS A 11 9.79 3.37 -20.65
N HIS A 12 9.78 3.99 -19.48
CA HIS A 12 10.05 5.42 -19.28
C HIS A 12 11.55 5.75 -19.10
N GLY A 13 12.44 4.75 -19.23
CA GLY A 13 13.89 4.94 -19.18
C GLY A 13 14.49 4.88 -17.78
N ILE A 14 13.73 4.38 -16.79
CA ILE A 14 14.25 4.15 -15.44
C ILE A 14 14.85 2.74 -15.37
N ASP A 15 16.16 2.66 -15.18
CA ASP A 15 16.83 1.39 -14.96
C ASP A 15 16.53 0.87 -13.54
N ILE A 16 16.08 -0.39 -13.46
CA ILE A 16 15.73 -1.05 -12.19
C ILE A 16 16.60 -2.31 -12.04
N HIS A 17 17.40 -2.33 -10.99
CA HIS A 17 18.24 -3.47 -10.62
C HIS A 17 17.59 -4.24 -9.46
N TYR A 18 16.80 -5.27 -9.80
CA TYR A 18 16.22 -6.16 -8.79
C TYR A 18 17.28 -7.07 -8.17
N GLY A 19 17.07 -7.45 -6.90
CA GLY A 19 17.96 -8.40 -6.22
C GLY A 19 19.38 -7.87 -6.06
N CYS A 20 19.55 -6.55 -6.01
CA CYS A 20 20.85 -5.92 -5.81
C CYS A 20 20.94 -5.32 -4.40
N GLN A 21 21.72 -5.95 -3.53
CA GLN A 21 22.01 -5.40 -2.20
C GLN A 21 23.29 -4.56 -2.27
N ILE A 22 23.15 -3.25 -2.03
CA ILE A 22 24.30 -2.33 -2.06
C ILE A 22 25.16 -2.55 -0.81
N GLU A 23 26.43 -2.88 -1.00
CA GLU A 23 27.40 -3.12 0.07
C GLU A 23 28.30 -1.91 0.32
N ALA A 24 28.64 -1.17 -0.74
CA ALA A 24 29.49 0.01 -0.64
C ALA A 24 29.18 1.06 -1.72
N VAL A 25 29.56 2.30 -1.43
CA VAL A 25 29.50 3.45 -2.34
C VAL A 25 30.89 4.03 -2.44
N HIS A 26 31.40 4.17 -3.67
CA HIS A 26 32.70 4.76 -3.95
C HIS A 26 32.52 6.04 -4.77
N GLU A 27 33.25 7.09 -4.39
CA GLU A 27 33.32 8.31 -5.20
C GLU A 27 34.65 8.36 -5.94
N LYS A 28 34.59 8.59 -7.25
CA LYS A 28 35.77 8.77 -8.09
C LYS A 28 35.47 9.78 -9.19
N ASP A 29 36.36 10.75 -9.40
CA ASP A 29 36.25 11.76 -10.46
C ASP A 29 34.88 12.50 -10.47
N GLY A 30 34.29 12.69 -9.29
CA GLY A 30 33.01 13.39 -9.12
C GLY A 30 31.76 12.54 -9.40
N VAL A 31 31.90 11.23 -9.59
CA VAL A 31 30.78 10.30 -9.76
C VAL A 31 30.77 9.21 -8.69
N LEU A 32 29.57 8.72 -8.40
CA LEU A 32 29.30 7.63 -7.45
C LEU A 32 29.20 6.30 -8.20
N LEU A 33 29.91 5.29 -7.68
CA LEU A 33 29.87 3.91 -8.13
C LEU A 33 29.39 3.04 -6.98
N LEU A 34 28.41 2.18 -7.23
CA LEU A 34 27.86 1.29 -6.21
C LEU A 34 28.44 -0.11 -6.37
N ASP A 35 28.84 -0.75 -5.28
CA ASP A 35 29.13 -2.19 -5.25
C ASP A 35 27.88 -2.93 -4.79
N CYS A 36 27.48 -3.90 -5.59
CA CYS A 36 26.38 -4.80 -5.29
C CYS A 36 26.92 -6.17 -4.85
N ASP A 37 26.24 -6.83 -3.92
CA ASP A 37 26.56 -8.20 -3.44
C ASP A 37 26.72 -9.23 -4.56
N SER A 38 25.95 -9.07 -5.64
CA SER A 38 26.06 -9.86 -6.88
C SER A 38 27.38 -9.69 -7.65
N GLY A 39 28.24 -8.75 -7.25
CA GLY A 39 29.44 -8.33 -7.96
C GLY A 39 29.19 -7.33 -9.09
N SER A 40 27.92 -6.94 -9.33
CA SER A 40 27.59 -5.88 -10.28
C SER A 40 27.95 -4.51 -9.73
N ARG A 41 28.22 -3.55 -10.63
CA ARG A 41 28.58 -2.17 -10.27
C ARG A 41 27.70 -1.14 -10.98
N PRO A 42 26.47 -0.89 -10.49
CA PRO A 42 25.60 0.12 -11.05
C PRO A 42 26.23 1.53 -10.97
N GLY A 43 26.01 2.33 -12.01
CA GLY A 43 26.56 3.68 -12.16
C GLY A 43 27.25 3.90 -13.51
N PRO A 44 27.96 5.02 -13.69
CA PRO A 44 28.18 6.10 -12.71
C PRO A 44 26.93 6.95 -12.44
N TYR A 45 26.82 7.52 -11.22
CA TYR A 45 25.75 8.42 -10.82
C TYR A 45 26.26 9.73 -10.24
N ASP A 46 25.53 10.83 -10.44
CA ASP A 46 25.86 12.13 -9.85
C ASP A 46 25.35 12.27 -8.40
N VAL A 47 24.24 11.60 -8.08
CA VAL A 47 23.53 11.73 -6.80
C VAL A 47 23.01 10.36 -6.37
N LEU A 48 23.14 10.07 -5.07
CA LEU A 48 22.54 8.91 -4.43
C LEU A 48 21.47 9.36 -3.42
N ILE A 49 20.27 8.78 -3.52
CA ILE A 49 19.15 9.03 -2.62
C ILE A 49 18.85 7.74 -1.86
N PHE A 50 18.94 7.79 -0.53
CA PHE A 50 18.56 6.66 0.34
C PHE A 50 17.05 6.68 0.61
N ALA A 51 16.34 5.69 0.07
CA ALA A 51 14.90 5.46 0.31
C ALA A 51 14.67 4.07 0.92
N VAL A 52 15.48 3.71 1.93
CA VAL A 52 15.61 2.34 2.47
C VAL A 52 14.76 2.06 3.71
N GLY A 53 13.92 3.01 4.14
CA GLY A 53 13.08 2.88 5.32
C GLY A 53 13.07 4.14 6.18
N ARG A 54 12.43 4.04 7.34
CA ARG A 54 12.27 5.12 8.33
C ARG A 54 12.35 4.54 9.73
N ASP A 55 13.10 5.19 10.61
CA ASP A 55 13.15 4.85 12.03
C ASP A 55 12.23 5.76 12.87
N SER A 56 11.81 5.27 14.03
CA SER A 56 11.02 6.05 14.98
C SER A 56 11.89 7.04 15.76
N ASN A 57 11.42 8.27 15.93
CA ASN A 57 12.09 9.31 16.72
C ASN A 57 11.90 9.12 18.24
N THR A 58 12.18 7.93 18.79
CA THR A 58 12.03 7.62 20.22
C THR A 58 13.32 7.79 21.02
N ALA A 59 14.49 7.72 20.38
CA ALA A 59 15.78 7.80 21.05
C ALA A 59 15.98 9.11 21.84
N SER A 60 15.46 10.23 21.33
CA SER A 60 15.58 11.55 21.98
C SER A 60 14.61 11.78 23.14
N LEU A 61 13.67 10.86 23.38
CA LEU A 61 12.60 11.03 24.38
C LEU A 61 12.92 10.42 25.75
N ASP A 62 14.07 9.74 25.89
CA ASP A 62 14.51 9.05 27.12
C ASP A 62 13.40 8.15 27.72
N VAL A 63 12.70 7.43 26.84
CA VAL A 63 11.49 6.67 27.17
C VAL A 63 11.74 5.55 28.18
N GLY A 64 13.00 5.10 28.30
CA GLY A 64 13.42 4.12 29.29
C GLY A 64 13.25 4.59 30.74
N ARG A 65 13.31 5.90 31.02
CA ARG A 65 13.10 6.43 32.38
C ARG A 65 11.71 6.17 32.95
N ILE A 66 10.70 6.10 32.08
CA ILE A 66 9.32 5.79 32.47
C ILE A 66 8.98 4.32 32.25
N GLY A 67 9.95 3.49 31.86
CA GLY A 67 9.75 2.07 31.57
C GLY A 67 8.89 1.80 30.34
N LEU A 68 8.84 2.74 29.38
CA LEU A 68 8.10 2.55 28.14
C LEU A 68 8.80 1.49 27.27
N ARG A 69 8.03 0.53 26.77
CA ARG A 69 8.56 -0.53 25.89
C ARG A 69 8.61 -0.07 24.44
N THR A 70 9.72 -0.39 23.79
CA THR A 70 9.93 -0.18 22.36
C THR A 70 10.39 -1.48 21.72
N GLY A 71 9.87 -1.78 20.53
CA GLY A 71 10.26 -2.91 19.71
C GLY A 71 11.38 -2.57 18.72
N GLU A 72 11.42 -3.30 17.62
CA GLU A 72 12.33 -3.07 16.50
C GLU A 72 12.15 -1.65 15.92
N HIS A 73 13.23 -1.09 15.36
CA HIS A 73 13.27 0.26 14.78
C HIS A 73 12.78 1.40 15.71
N GLY A 74 12.81 1.14 17.02
CA GLY A 74 12.39 2.10 18.05
C GLY A 74 10.88 2.33 18.12
N HIS A 75 10.05 1.48 17.51
CA HIS A 75 8.59 1.61 17.58
C HIS A 75 8.09 1.44 19.02
N VAL A 76 7.20 2.31 19.49
CA VAL A 76 6.52 2.16 20.78
C VAL A 76 5.49 1.04 20.68
N GLU A 77 5.57 0.08 21.60
CA GLU A 77 4.59 -1.00 21.70
C GLU A 77 3.24 -0.45 22.15
N ILE A 78 2.18 -0.81 21.42
CA ILE A 78 0.81 -0.40 21.72
C ILE A 78 -0.18 -1.55 21.55
N ASP A 79 -1.30 -1.48 22.26
CA ASP A 79 -2.48 -2.29 21.97
C ASP A 79 -3.31 -1.73 20.78
N ASP A 80 -4.46 -2.35 20.50
CA ASP A 80 -5.39 -1.90 19.45
C ASP A 80 -6.03 -0.53 19.73
N TYR A 81 -5.92 -0.08 20.97
CA TYR A 81 -6.45 1.18 21.47
C TYR A 81 -5.38 2.26 21.54
N GLN A 82 -4.12 2.01 21.16
CA GLN A 82 -3.01 2.97 21.24
C GLN A 82 -2.51 3.21 22.68
N ASN A 83 -2.92 2.37 23.62
CA ASN A 83 -2.36 2.38 24.97
C ASN A 83 -0.98 1.74 24.94
N THR A 84 -0.04 2.36 25.65
CA THR A 84 1.29 1.76 25.90
C THR A 84 1.24 0.88 27.15
N ASN A 85 2.38 0.29 27.52
CA ASN A 85 2.50 -0.42 28.80
C ASN A 85 2.49 0.51 30.04
N VAL A 86 2.63 1.83 29.85
CA VAL A 86 2.62 2.81 30.95
C VAL A 86 1.23 3.47 31.02
N PRO A 87 0.50 3.33 32.15
CA PRO A 87 -0.84 3.90 32.29
C PRO A 87 -0.85 5.42 32.06
N GLY A 88 -1.79 5.90 31.24
CA GLY A 88 -1.92 7.32 30.88
C GLY A 88 -0.96 7.80 29.78
N VAL A 89 -0.11 6.91 29.25
CA VAL A 89 0.78 7.19 28.11
C VAL A 89 0.28 6.45 26.88
N TYR A 90 0.20 7.17 25.76
CA TYR A 90 -0.34 6.70 24.49
C TYR A 90 0.63 7.03 23.36
N ALA A 91 0.60 6.26 22.28
CA ALA A 91 1.40 6.52 21.09
C ALA A 91 0.56 6.36 19.82
N VAL A 92 0.72 7.28 18.87
CA VAL A 92 -0.04 7.33 17.61
C VAL A 92 0.87 7.68 16.43
N GLY A 93 0.51 7.21 15.24
CA GLY A 93 1.26 7.49 14.00
C GLY A 93 2.54 6.67 13.85
N ASP A 94 3.50 7.21 13.10
CA ASP A 94 4.71 6.49 12.63
C ASP A 94 5.60 5.95 13.75
N VAL A 95 5.46 6.46 14.99
CA VAL A 95 6.19 5.95 16.16
C VAL A 95 5.68 4.58 16.61
N THR A 96 4.54 4.12 16.08
CA THR A 96 3.92 2.82 16.40
C THR A 96 4.19 1.81 15.27
N PRO A 97 4.04 0.49 15.49
CA PRO A 97 4.22 -0.51 14.44
C PRO A 97 3.06 -0.58 13.43
N ARG A 98 2.17 0.42 13.41
CA ARG A 98 1.04 0.48 12.48
C ARG A 98 1.47 1.10 11.15
N MET A 99 0.60 0.99 10.14
CA MET A 99 0.87 1.51 8.81
C MET A 99 1.21 3.03 8.85
N GLN A 100 2.36 3.39 8.28
CA GLN A 100 2.92 4.75 8.30
C GLN A 100 2.25 5.64 7.25
N LEU A 101 1.00 6.03 7.50
CA LEU A 101 0.24 6.93 6.63
C LEU A 101 -0.41 8.06 7.44
N THR A 102 -0.39 9.28 6.90
CA THR A 102 -0.99 10.45 7.53
C THR A 102 -2.45 10.24 7.96
N PRO A 103 -3.36 9.69 7.11
CA PRO A 103 -4.75 9.46 7.52
C PRO A 103 -4.89 8.45 8.67
N VAL A 104 -3.98 7.47 8.77
CA VAL A 104 -3.97 6.48 9.85
C VAL A 104 -3.61 7.15 11.16
N ALA A 105 -2.56 7.98 11.18
CA ALA A 105 -2.17 8.75 12.36
C ALA A 105 -3.30 9.70 12.82
N VAL A 106 -3.92 10.43 11.89
CA VAL A 106 -5.03 11.35 12.17
C VAL A 106 -6.25 10.61 12.72
N ALA A 107 -6.64 9.49 12.11
CA ALA A 107 -7.80 8.72 12.54
C ALA A 107 -7.58 8.05 13.91
N ALA A 108 -6.40 7.47 14.16
CA ALA A 108 -6.02 6.91 15.45
C ALA A 108 -6.02 7.98 16.55
N GLY A 109 -5.43 9.15 16.30
CA GLY A 109 -5.43 10.28 17.24
C GLY A 109 -6.85 10.78 17.57
N ARG A 110 -7.72 10.90 16.56
CA ARG A 110 -9.13 11.27 16.77
C ARG A 110 -9.89 10.24 17.59
N LYS A 111 -9.69 8.94 17.31
CA LYS A 111 -10.33 7.85 18.08
C LYS A 111 -9.83 7.79 19.52
N LEU A 112 -8.55 8.05 19.74
CA LEU A 112 -7.97 8.17 21.07
C LEU A 112 -8.61 9.35 21.84
N ALA A 113 -8.71 10.53 21.21
CA ALA A 113 -9.36 11.70 21.84
C ALA A 113 -10.84 11.45 22.16
N ASP A 114 -11.58 10.83 21.23
CA ASP A 114 -12.96 10.35 21.45
C ASP A 114 -13.06 9.45 22.69
N ARG A 115 -12.07 8.57 22.90
CA ARG A 115 -12.05 7.64 24.04
C ARG A 115 -11.72 8.31 25.36
N LEU A 116 -10.70 9.15 25.38
CA LEU A 116 -10.21 9.78 26.61
C LEU A 116 -11.11 10.93 27.09
N PHE A 117 -11.68 11.69 26.15
CA PHE A 117 -12.36 12.94 26.44
C PHE A 117 -13.77 13.03 25.85
N GLY A 118 -14.10 12.19 24.87
CA GLY A 118 -15.38 12.22 24.14
C GLY A 118 -16.45 11.27 24.66
N GLY A 119 -16.21 10.55 25.75
CA GLY A 119 -17.17 9.61 26.33
C GLY A 119 -17.45 8.38 25.47
N LYS A 120 -16.54 8.01 24.55
CA LYS A 120 -16.66 6.82 23.68
C LYS A 120 -15.62 5.76 24.07
N PRO A 121 -15.84 4.98 25.15
CA PRO A 121 -14.82 4.08 25.71
C PRO A 121 -14.31 3.03 24.72
N ASP A 122 -15.11 2.64 23.73
CA ASP A 122 -14.74 1.63 22.73
C ASP A 122 -14.15 2.21 21.44
N ALA A 123 -13.92 3.53 21.37
CA ALA A 123 -13.36 4.15 20.18
C ALA A 123 -11.93 3.68 19.92
N ARG A 124 -11.76 3.00 18.78
CA ARG A 124 -10.48 2.61 18.19
C ARG A 124 -10.52 2.72 16.67
N LEU A 125 -9.35 2.80 16.06
CA LEU A 125 -9.23 2.68 14.61
C LEU A 125 -9.32 1.20 14.22
N ASP A 126 -10.12 0.92 13.20
CA ASP A 126 -10.09 -0.35 12.49
C ASP A 126 -8.95 -0.29 11.46
N TYR A 127 -7.97 -1.17 11.62
CA TYR A 127 -6.78 -1.23 10.77
C TYR A 127 -6.94 -2.20 9.59
N GLU A 128 -8.09 -2.85 9.45
CA GLU A 128 -8.37 -3.65 8.25
C GLU A 128 -8.73 -2.74 7.06
N ASN A 129 -8.34 -3.18 5.85
CA ASN A 129 -8.71 -2.54 4.58
C ASN A 129 -8.38 -1.04 4.49
N ILE A 130 -7.24 -0.61 5.03
CA ILE A 130 -6.72 0.75 4.83
C ILE A 130 -6.31 0.91 3.35
N PRO A 131 -6.91 1.84 2.58
CA PRO A 131 -6.47 2.12 1.22
C PRO A 131 -5.14 2.88 1.22
N SER A 132 -4.32 2.63 0.21
CA SER A 132 -3.05 3.32 -0.01
C SER A 132 -2.78 3.48 -1.51
N VAL A 133 -2.01 4.53 -1.85
CA VAL A 133 -1.61 4.85 -3.22
C VAL A 133 -0.11 5.14 -3.24
N VAL A 134 0.58 4.52 -4.20
CA VAL A 134 1.93 4.91 -4.62
C VAL A 134 1.79 5.82 -5.83
N PHE A 135 2.24 7.07 -5.69
CA PHE A 135 2.14 8.12 -6.73
C PHE A 135 3.28 8.02 -7.75
N SER A 136 3.38 6.86 -8.40
CA SER A 136 4.24 6.64 -9.57
C SER A 136 3.55 7.10 -10.85
N HIS A 137 4.21 6.92 -12.00
CA HIS A 137 3.63 7.14 -13.32
C HIS A 137 3.59 5.81 -14.08
N PRO A 138 2.43 5.10 -14.11
CA PRO A 138 1.14 5.48 -13.54
C PRO A 138 1.03 5.22 -12.01
N PRO A 139 0.02 5.79 -11.33
CA PRO A 139 -0.20 5.50 -9.91
C PRO A 139 -0.68 4.07 -9.69
N LEU A 140 -0.34 3.53 -8.52
CA LEU A 140 -0.70 2.19 -8.05
C LEU A 140 -1.51 2.32 -6.76
N GLY A 141 -2.77 1.90 -6.80
CA GLY A 141 -3.68 1.87 -5.67
C GLY A 141 -3.92 0.45 -5.13
N THR A 142 -3.99 0.32 -3.81
CA THR A 142 -4.29 -0.96 -3.15
C THR A 142 -5.18 -0.78 -1.92
N VAL A 143 -6.10 -1.71 -1.70
CA VAL A 143 -6.88 -1.82 -0.46
C VAL A 143 -7.09 -3.29 -0.11
N GLY A 144 -7.08 -3.60 1.19
CA GLY A 144 -7.25 -4.97 1.69
C GLY A 144 -6.01 -5.84 1.47
N MET A 145 -6.23 -7.15 1.32
CA MET A 145 -5.16 -8.14 1.24
C MET A 145 -4.55 -8.20 -0.16
N SER A 146 -3.24 -8.44 -0.22
CA SER A 146 -2.60 -8.98 -1.41
C SER A 146 -3.10 -10.40 -1.70
N GLU A 147 -2.91 -10.87 -2.92
CA GLU A 147 -3.21 -12.26 -3.27
C GLU A 147 -2.46 -13.25 -2.38
N GLN A 148 -1.17 -12.99 -2.12
CA GLN A 148 -0.35 -13.82 -1.24
C GLN A 148 -0.94 -13.88 0.17
N GLN A 149 -1.25 -12.73 0.76
CA GLN A 149 -1.85 -12.64 2.10
C GLN A 149 -3.20 -13.35 2.16
N ALA A 150 -4.03 -13.18 1.13
CA ALA A 150 -5.32 -13.85 1.05
C ALA A 150 -5.15 -15.38 0.97
N ARG A 151 -4.17 -15.87 0.21
CA ARG A 151 -3.90 -17.32 0.10
C ARG A 151 -3.32 -17.91 1.37
N GLU A 152 -2.42 -17.20 2.03
CA GLU A 152 -1.92 -17.59 3.36
C GLU A 152 -3.06 -17.72 4.37
N ARG A 153 -4.08 -16.86 4.29
CA ARG A 153 -5.22 -16.86 5.21
C ARG A 153 -6.36 -17.81 4.83
N TYR A 154 -6.69 -17.95 3.54
CA TYR A 154 -7.90 -18.64 3.07
C TYR A 154 -7.62 -19.82 2.11
N GLY A 155 -6.37 -20.04 1.71
CA GLY A 155 -5.97 -21.16 0.88
C GLY A 155 -6.71 -21.24 -0.46
N ALA A 156 -7.30 -22.40 -0.74
CA ALA A 156 -7.97 -22.70 -2.00
C ALA A 156 -9.28 -21.93 -2.24
N ALA A 157 -9.82 -21.26 -1.21
CA ALA A 157 -11.02 -20.45 -1.36
C ALA A 157 -10.76 -19.14 -2.13
N VAL A 158 -9.50 -18.73 -2.28
CA VAL A 158 -9.12 -17.51 -2.99
C VAL A 158 -9.29 -17.67 -4.50
N HIS A 159 -9.83 -16.64 -5.13
CA HIS A 159 -9.86 -16.51 -6.57
C HIS A 159 -9.85 -15.05 -6.99
N LEU A 160 -9.61 -14.81 -8.28
CA LEU A 160 -9.29 -13.49 -8.78
C LEU A 160 -10.18 -13.11 -9.95
N TYR A 161 -10.32 -11.80 -10.12
CA TYR A 161 -10.75 -11.19 -11.37
C TYR A 161 -9.65 -10.22 -11.80
N LYS A 162 -9.27 -10.24 -13.07
CA LYS A 162 -8.20 -9.41 -13.61
C LYS A 162 -8.66 -8.78 -14.91
N GLN A 163 -8.31 -7.52 -15.10
CA GLN A 163 -8.60 -6.81 -16.34
C GLN A 163 -7.45 -5.90 -16.73
N SER A 164 -7.11 -5.91 -18.02
CA SER A 164 -6.00 -5.17 -18.60
C SER A 164 -6.45 -4.47 -19.87
N PHE A 165 -6.20 -3.18 -19.99
CA PHE A 165 -6.66 -2.36 -21.11
C PHE A 165 -5.82 -1.10 -21.27
N ILE A 166 -5.91 -0.45 -22.44
CA ILE A 166 -5.36 0.89 -22.65
C ILE A 166 -6.50 1.88 -22.41
N PRO A 167 -6.39 2.79 -21.43
CA PRO A 167 -7.45 3.75 -21.14
C PRO A 167 -7.63 4.69 -22.33
N MET A 168 -8.87 5.13 -22.59
CA MET A 168 -9.21 5.98 -23.73
C MET A 168 -8.35 7.26 -23.80
N GLN A 169 -8.00 7.83 -22.64
CA GLN A 169 -7.10 8.98 -22.52
C GLN A 169 -5.75 8.77 -23.23
N LEU A 170 -5.27 7.52 -23.32
CA LEU A 170 -3.98 7.16 -23.91
C LEU A 170 -4.12 6.46 -25.27
N ALA A 171 -5.33 6.34 -25.82
CA ALA A 171 -5.58 5.60 -27.05
C ALA A 171 -4.82 6.15 -28.27
N LEU A 172 -4.55 7.47 -28.29
CA LEU A 172 -3.80 8.14 -29.36
C LEU A 172 -2.37 8.55 -28.92
N ALA A 173 -1.93 8.11 -27.74
CA ALA A 173 -0.61 8.43 -27.24
C ALA A 173 0.45 7.62 -28.00
N HIS A 174 1.60 8.24 -28.29
CA HIS A 174 2.73 7.56 -28.92
C HIS A 174 3.35 6.46 -28.06
N ARG A 175 3.11 6.50 -26.74
CA ARG A 175 3.52 5.49 -25.77
C ARG A 175 2.29 5.11 -24.94
N PRO A 176 1.46 4.17 -25.42
CA PRO A 176 0.34 3.70 -24.63
C PRO A 176 0.85 2.98 -23.39
N MET A 177 0.14 3.16 -22.29
CA MET A 177 0.41 2.53 -21.01
C MET A 177 -0.79 1.67 -20.64
N THR A 178 -0.51 0.49 -20.12
CA THR A 178 -1.55 -0.48 -19.76
C THR A 178 -2.08 -0.17 -18.36
N THR A 179 -3.39 -0.02 -18.24
CA THR A 179 -4.11 -0.05 -16.97
C THR A 179 -4.37 -1.51 -16.59
N LEU A 180 -4.12 -1.88 -15.33
CA LEU A 180 -4.35 -3.22 -14.81
C LEU A 180 -5.15 -3.15 -13.51
N PHE A 181 -6.27 -3.84 -13.47
CA PHE A 181 -7.08 -4.02 -12.28
C PHE A 181 -7.10 -5.48 -11.84
N LYS A 182 -7.15 -5.69 -10.52
CA LYS A 182 -7.24 -7.00 -9.91
C LYS A 182 -8.12 -6.96 -8.66
N LEU A 183 -9.14 -7.81 -8.64
CA LEU A 183 -9.91 -8.15 -7.45
C LEU A 183 -9.39 -9.45 -6.85
N ILE A 184 -9.31 -9.49 -5.53
CA ILE A 184 -9.00 -10.66 -4.74
C ILE A 184 -10.26 -11.02 -3.95
N CYS A 185 -10.86 -12.16 -4.28
CA CYS A 185 -12.11 -12.62 -3.71
C CYS A 185 -11.92 -13.97 -2.99
N VAL A 186 -12.82 -14.27 -2.05
CA VAL A 186 -12.80 -15.51 -1.25
C VAL A 186 -14.20 -16.09 -1.18
N GLY A 187 -14.29 -17.43 -1.23
CA GLY A 187 -15.53 -18.16 -1.03
C GLY A 187 -16.42 -18.19 -2.28
N ASP A 188 -17.57 -18.85 -2.18
CA ASP A 188 -18.49 -19.03 -3.32
C ASP A 188 -19.29 -17.74 -3.60
N ASP A 189 -19.51 -16.92 -2.58
CA ASP A 189 -20.14 -15.60 -2.68
C ASP A 189 -19.21 -14.53 -3.26
N SER A 190 -17.93 -14.87 -3.49
CA SER A 190 -16.92 -13.97 -4.03
C SER A 190 -16.81 -12.66 -3.24
N ARG A 191 -16.80 -12.77 -1.90
CA ARG A 191 -16.54 -11.62 -1.02
C ARG A 191 -15.17 -11.02 -1.34
N ILE A 192 -15.12 -9.71 -1.54
CA ILE A 192 -13.90 -9.00 -1.89
C ILE A 192 -13.07 -8.79 -0.63
N VAL A 193 -11.85 -9.35 -0.62
CA VAL A 193 -10.90 -9.20 0.49
C VAL A 193 -9.71 -8.33 0.12
N GLY A 194 -9.56 -7.98 -1.15
CA GLY A 194 -8.54 -7.07 -1.62
C GLY A 194 -8.80 -6.57 -3.03
N MET A 195 -8.25 -5.41 -3.34
CA MET A 195 -8.29 -4.79 -4.66
C MET A 195 -6.96 -4.10 -4.94
N GLN A 196 -6.47 -4.26 -6.17
CA GLN A 196 -5.25 -3.62 -6.65
C GLN A 196 -5.51 -3.03 -8.03
N MET A 197 -5.06 -1.80 -8.25
CA MET A 197 -5.28 -1.05 -9.47
C MET A 197 -3.99 -0.33 -9.86
N LEU A 198 -3.65 -0.33 -11.14
CA LEU A 198 -2.50 0.38 -11.70
C LEU A 198 -2.98 1.10 -12.96
N GLY A 199 -2.79 2.40 -13.05
CA GLY A 199 -3.21 3.18 -14.21
C GLY A 199 -3.65 4.60 -13.85
N PRO A 200 -3.91 5.46 -14.85
CA PRO A 200 -4.36 6.83 -14.62
C PRO A 200 -5.67 6.91 -13.81
N GLY A 201 -5.73 7.82 -12.84
CA GLY A 201 -6.93 8.11 -12.04
C GLY A 201 -7.19 7.15 -10.88
N VAL A 202 -6.39 6.08 -10.75
CA VAL A 202 -6.51 5.11 -9.65
C VAL A 202 -6.33 5.77 -8.27
N ASP A 203 -5.52 6.81 -8.22
CA ASP A 203 -5.25 7.66 -7.07
C ASP A 203 -6.51 8.34 -6.49
N GLU A 204 -7.58 8.43 -7.28
CA GLU A 204 -8.89 8.95 -6.86
C GLU A 204 -9.97 7.87 -6.79
N ILE A 205 -9.99 6.94 -7.76
CA ILE A 205 -11.04 5.91 -7.89
C ILE A 205 -11.10 4.97 -6.68
N LEU A 206 -9.94 4.59 -6.13
CA LEU A 206 -9.83 3.56 -5.09
C LEU A 206 -10.63 3.89 -3.82
N GLN A 207 -10.76 5.17 -3.47
CA GLN A 207 -11.36 5.61 -2.21
C GLN A 207 -12.83 5.18 -2.08
N GLY A 208 -13.60 5.22 -3.18
CA GLY A 208 -14.99 4.76 -3.18
C GLY A 208 -15.10 3.24 -2.96
N PHE A 209 -14.22 2.48 -3.60
CA PHE A 209 -14.18 1.02 -3.46
C PHE A 209 -13.69 0.57 -2.08
N ALA A 210 -12.83 1.34 -1.41
CA ALA A 210 -12.45 1.09 -0.03
C ALA A 210 -13.66 1.12 0.92
N VAL A 211 -14.62 2.02 0.68
CA VAL A 211 -15.89 2.04 1.43
C VAL A 211 -16.69 0.77 1.18
N ALA A 212 -16.85 0.36 -0.08
CA ALA A 212 -17.59 -0.86 -0.43
C ALA A 212 -16.95 -2.12 0.19
N ILE A 213 -15.63 -2.27 0.11
CA ILE A 213 -14.91 -3.41 0.72
C ILE A 213 -15.06 -3.39 2.24
N LYS A 214 -15.02 -2.21 2.87
CA LYS A 214 -15.27 -2.08 4.31
C LYS A 214 -16.69 -2.50 4.71
N MET A 215 -17.67 -2.33 3.82
CA MET A 215 -19.04 -2.81 4.01
C MET A 215 -19.20 -4.31 3.74
N GLY A 216 -18.17 -4.99 3.22
CA GLY A 216 -18.21 -6.42 2.90
C GLY A 216 -18.72 -6.72 1.49
N ALA A 217 -18.53 -5.80 0.54
CA ALA A 217 -18.97 -5.98 -0.84
C ALA A 217 -18.48 -7.30 -1.46
N THR A 218 -19.35 -7.91 -2.25
CA THR A 218 -19.12 -9.08 -3.08
C THR A 218 -18.90 -8.69 -4.53
N LYS A 219 -18.41 -9.62 -5.37
CA LYS A 219 -18.39 -9.43 -6.82
C LYS A 219 -19.80 -9.16 -7.39
N ALA A 220 -20.83 -9.82 -6.84
CA ALA A 220 -22.21 -9.60 -7.28
C ALA A 220 -22.69 -8.16 -7.05
N ASP A 221 -22.26 -7.52 -5.95
CA ASP A 221 -22.59 -6.11 -5.67
C ASP A 221 -21.97 -5.17 -6.71
N LEU A 222 -20.73 -5.46 -7.14
CA LEU A 222 -20.10 -4.72 -8.25
C LEU A 222 -20.86 -4.92 -9.55
N ASP A 223 -21.21 -6.17 -9.89
CA ASP A 223 -21.86 -6.50 -11.17
C ASP A 223 -23.29 -5.97 -11.28
N ALA A 224 -23.98 -5.82 -10.14
CA ALA A 224 -25.28 -5.20 -10.08
C ALA A 224 -25.23 -3.66 -10.24
N THR A 225 -24.04 -3.05 -10.15
CA THR A 225 -23.87 -1.60 -10.23
C THR A 225 -23.73 -1.15 -11.69
N LEU A 226 -24.60 -0.22 -12.11
CA LEU A 226 -24.55 0.34 -13.46
C LEU A 226 -23.23 1.09 -13.70
N ALA A 227 -22.54 0.73 -14.78
CA ALA A 227 -21.34 1.41 -15.24
C ALA A 227 -21.62 2.86 -15.67
N ILE A 228 -20.74 3.77 -15.27
CA ILE A 228 -20.60 5.10 -15.89
C ILE A 228 -19.76 4.92 -17.15
N HIS A 229 -20.09 5.59 -18.26
CA HIS A 229 -19.32 5.48 -19.50
C HIS A 229 -19.12 6.86 -20.18
N PRO A 230 -17.92 7.18 -20.70
CA PRO A 230 -16.67 6.43 -20.58
C PRO A 230 -15.87 6.81 -19.31
N THR A 231 -15.39 5.82 -18.55
CA THR A 231 -14.43 6.04 -17.45
C THR A 231 -13.58 4.80 -17.19
N VAL A 232 -12.32 5.00 -16.80
CA VAL A 232 -11.43 3.93 -16.34
C VAL A 232 -12.05 3.11 -15.20
N SER A 233 -12.85 3.73 -14.33
CA SER A 233 -13.49 3.04 -13.21
C SER A 233 -14.59 2.04 -13.60
N GLU A 234 -15.16 2.15 -14.81
CA GLU A 234 -16.25 1.26 -15.26
C GLU A 234 -15.78 -0.18 -15.37
N GLU A 235 -14.50 -0.37 -15.71
CA GLU A 235 -13.88 -1.68 -15.82
C GLU A 235 -13.78 -2.44 -14.49
N MET A 236 -14.02 -1.77 -13.35
CA MET A 236 -14.15 -2.45 -12.07
C MET A 236 -15.50 -3.18 -11.90
N VAL A 237 -16.56 -2.68 -12.52
CA VAL A 237 -17.92 -3.24 -12.46
C VAL A 237 -18.30 -4.02 -13.72
N LEU A 238 -17.41 -4.04 -14.73
CA LEU A 238 -17.57 -4.81 -15.97
C LEU A 238 -16.60 -5.99 -16.08
N MET A 239 -15.87 -6.31 -15.00
CA MET A 239 -14.92 -7.43 -15.01
C MET A 239 -15.60 -8.75 -15.37
N GLY A 240 -15.02 -9.43 -16.36
CA GLY A 240 -15.48 -10.73 -16.85
C GLY A 240 -15.24 -11.89 -15.89
N ASP A 241 -14.90 -13.05 -16.45
CA ASP A 241 -14.90 -14.30 -15.70
C ASP A 241 -13.80 -14.40 -14.64
N ARG A 242 -14.08 -15.23 -13.63
CA ARG A 242 -13.12 -15.66 -12.61
C ARG A 242 -11.91 -16.29 -13.30
N VAL A 243 -10.72 -15.80 -12.99
CA VAL A 243 -9.48 -16.42 -13.44
C VAL A 243 -8.89 -17.28 -12.32
N PRO A 244 -8.30 -18.44 -12.64
CA PRO A 244 -7.37 -19.09 -11.73
C PRO A 244 -6.28 -18.09 -11.39
N GLY A 245 -6.01 -17.91 -10.10
CA GLY A 245 -4.87 -17.13 -9.66
C GLY A 245 -3.61 -17.98 -9.65
#